data_AF-E8X4A3-F1
#
_entry.id   AF-E8X4A3-F1
#
_cell.length_a   1.000
_cell.length_b   1.000
_cell.length_c   1.000
_cell.angle_alpha   90.00
_cell.angle_beta   90.00
_cell.angle_gamma   90.00
#
_symmetry.space_group_name_H-M   'P 1'
#
loop_
_entity.id
_entity.type
_entity.pdbx_description
1 polymer ?
#
loop_
_entity_poly.entity_id
_entity_poly.type
_entity_poly.pdbx_seq_one_letter_code
_entity_poly.pdbx_strand_id
1 'polypeptide(L)'
;MPINDGKINAGEHAPPKGDIVNHPDSGPESVKLGYETTDVNAGGVAVFLAGLFGFVLIFFAFCFLMGKTINTALEKQDGPVDKWHNQNTIFEGALANGGKREDLKSNAAIQQQQLQQMTAAFPGPRLQTDDGNQDTADLHAREDLLLDHYSTTAGEQGIRIPIDRAMLLVVQKGLPVTAAAQSGQELAGDHKPVVLVPLTSGFARTGYELDTIEARAQKMSFAKEEESSHAELKPIR
;
A
#
# COMPACT_ATOMS: atom_id res chain seq x y z
N MET A 1 -47.99 -50.90 25.50
CA MET A 1 -48.90 -51.38 26.57
C MET A 1 -49.73 -52.51 25.99
N PRO A 2 -49.74 -53.67 26.66
CA PRO A 2 -50.97 -54.06 27.32
C PRO A 2 -50.75 -54.41 28.79
N ILE A 3 -51.66 -53.85 29.59
CA ILE A 3 -51.89 -54.14 31.01
C ILE A 3 -52.60 -55.50 31.05
N ASN A 4 -52.13 -56.41 31.89
CA ASN A 4 -52.79 -57.70 32.11
C ASN A 4 -53.60 -57.63 33.41
N ASP A 5 -54.90 -57.84 33.23
CA ASP A 5 -55.92 -57.74 34.25
C ASP A 5 -55.95 -58.97 35.14
N GLY A 6 -55.93 -58.69 36.45
CA GLY A 6 -56.78 -59.31 37.48
C GLY A 6 -56.85 -60.83 37.57
N LYS A 7 -56.41 -61.36 38.73
CA LYS A 7 -57.28 -62.19 39.57
C LYS A 7 -57.04 -61.93 41.06
N ILE A 8 -58.01 -61.21 41.59
CA ILE A 8 -58.46 -61.14 42.99
C ILE A 8 -58.73 -62.55 43.55
N ASN A 9 -58.15 -62.88 44.70
CA ASN A 9 -58.68 -63.90 45.60
C ASN A 9 -58.91 -63.22 46.95
N ALA A 10 -60.19 -63.04 47.29
CA ALA A 10 -60.66 -62.62 48.59
C ALA A 10 -60.53 -63.80 49.56
N GLY A 11 -59.78 -63.60 50.63
CA GLY A 11 -59.59 -64.57 51.70
C GLY A 11 -59.40 -63.83 53.02
N GLU A 12 -60.55 -63.53 53.63
CA GLU A 12 -60.83 -63.55 55.07
C GLU A 12 -60.12 -62.59 56.05
N HIS A 13 -60.98 -61.88 56.78
CA HIS A 13 -60.74 -61.00 57.90
C HIS A 13 -60.12 -61.70 59.13
N ALA A 14 -59.08 -61.09 59.73
CA ALA A 14 -59.16 -60.45 61.06
C ALA A 14 -57.78 -59.91 61.50
N PRO A 15 -57.70 -58.71 62.11
CA PRO A 15 -56.43 -58.10 62.52
C PRO A 15 -55.94 -58.64 63.88
N PRO A 16 -54.64 -58.92 64.07
CA PRO A 16 -54.09 -59.03 65.40
C PRO A 16 -54.01 -57.64 66.06
N LYS A 17 -54.56 -57.59 67.28
CA LYS A 17 -54.56 -56.45 68.20
C LYS A 17 -53.16 -55.89 68.39
N GLY A 18 -53.08 -54.57 68.48
CA GLY A 18 -51.85 -53.82 68.52
C GLY A 18 -51.04 -53.99 69.80
N ASP A 19 -49.75 -53.75 69.63
CA ASP A 19 -48.90 -53.12 70.63
C ASP A 19 -48.26 -51.89 69.99
N ILE A 20 -48.55 -50.75 70.59
CA ILE A 20 -48.06 -49.43 70.21
C ILE A 20 -46.65 -49.34 70.76
N VAL A 21 -45.64 -49.56 69.93
CA VAL A 21 -44.27 -49.18 70.27
C VAL A 21 -44.07 -47.74 69.79
N ASN A 22 -44.25 -46.81 70.72
CA ASN A 22 -43.86 -45.41 70.58
C ASN A 22 -42.35 -45.34 70.32
N HIS A 23 -41.93 -44.85 69.16
CA HIS A 23 -40.60 -44.27 68.98
C HIS A 23 -40.79 -42.77 68.77
N PRO A 24 -40.39 -41.92 69.75
CA PRO A 24 -40.57 -40.48 69.63
C PRO A 24 -39.58 -39.90 68.62
N ASP A 25 -40.12 -39.18 67.63
CA ASP A 25 -39.42 -38.18 66.82
C ASP A 25 -38.82 -37.10 67.71
N SER A 26 -37.53 -36.77 67.54
CA SER A 26 -37.01 -35.43 67.83
C SER A 26 -35.61 -35.20 67.25
N GLY A 27 -35.48 -34.34 66.23
CA GLY A 27 -34.24 -33.60 65.95
C GLY A 27 -33.94 -33.32 64.46
N PRO A 28 -33.79 -32.05 64.03
CA PRO A 28 -33.43 -31.70 62.66
C PRO A 28 -31.91 -31.83 62.47
N GLU A 29 -31.41 -33.04 62.23
CA GLU A 29 -29.99 -33.25 61.96
C GLU A 29 -29.64 -32.96 60.51
N SER A 30 -28.99 -31.81 60.34
CA SER A 30 -28.00 -31.45 59.32
C SER A 30 -27.88 -32.39 58.12
N VAL A 31 -28.17 -31.85 56.94
CA VAL A 31 -27.67 -32.36 55.66
C VAL A 31 -26.13 -32.36 55.71
N LYS A 32 -25.52 -33.46 56.12
CA LYS A 32 -24.10 -33.72 55.85
C LYS A 32 -24.01 -34.09 54.37
N LEU A 33 -23.68 -33.12 53.53
CA LEU A 33 -23.14 -33.35 52.19
C LEU A 33 -21.90 -34.25 52.34
N GLY A 34 -22.11 -35.55 52.16
CA GLY A 34 -21.05 -36.56 52.20
C GLY A 34 -20.19 -36.40 50.95
N TYR A 35 -19.20 -35.51 51.00
CA TYR A 35 -18.01 -35.70 50.18
C TYR A 35 -17.14 -36.74 50.88
N GLU A 36 -16.85 -37.82 50.17
CA GLU A 36 -15.90 -38.85 50.63
C GLU A 36 -14.53 -38.20 50.83
N THR A 37 -14.14 -37.98 52.09
CA THR A 37 -12.80 -37.48 52.44
C THR A 37 -11.79 -38.61 52.63
N THR A 38 -12.12 -39.84 52.23
CA THR A 38 -11.32 -41.03 52.56
C THR A 38 -11.34 -42.04 51.42
N ASP A 39 -10.57 -41.76 50.36
CA ASP A 39 -9.76 -42.78 49.65
C ASP A 39 -8.75 -42.19 48.65
N VAL A 40 -8.19 -41.01 48.95
CA VAL A 40 -7.08 -40.46 48.15
C VAL A 40 -5.75 -40.96 48.69
N ASN A 41 -5.05 -41.76 47.90
CA ASN A 41 -3.68 -42.17 48.21
C ASN A 41 -2.75 -40.95 48.14
N ALA A 42 -2.62 -40.24 49.26
CA ALA A 42 -1.80 -39.03 49.37
C ALA A 42 -0.34 -39.26 48.95
N GLY A 43 0.19 -40.47 49.18
CA GLY A 43 1.52 -40.86 48.71
C GLY A 43 1.60 -40.90 47.18
N GLY A 44 0.59 -41.50 46.53
CA GLY A 44 0.49 -41.53 45.06
C GLY A 44 0.33 -40.13 44.46
N VAL A 45 -0.48 -39.27 45.07
CA VAL A 45 -0.66 -37.88 44.64
C VAL A 45 0.64 -37.08 44.79
N ALA A 46 1.38 -37.27 45.89
CA ALA A 46 2.65 -36.58 46.10
C ALA A 46 3.71 -36.98 45.05
N VAL A 47 3.83 -38.28 44.75
CA VAL A 47 4.75 -38.77 43.71
C VAL A 47 4.32 -38.29 42.32
N PHE A 48 3.02 -38.27 42.03
CA PHE A 48 2.48 -37.74 40.79
C PHE A 48 2.79 -36.25 40.61
N LEU A 49 2.60 -35.42 41.64
CA LEU A 49 2.91 -34.00 41.59
C LEU A 49 4.42 -33.75 41.45
N ALA A 50 5.26 -34.50 42.16
CA ALA A 50 6.71 -34.40 42.03
C ALA A 50 7.18 -34.79 40.61
N GLY A 51 6.61 -35.85 40.04
CA GLY A 51 6.88 -36.28 38.67
C GLY A 51 6.41 -35.27 37.63
N LEU A 52 5.21 -34.71 37.78
CA LEU A 52 4.68 -33.67 36.91
C LEU A 52 5.56 -32.41 36.95
N PHE A 53 5.95 -31.97 38.15
CA PHE A 53 6.83 -30.81 38.31
C PHE A 53 8.20 -31.04 37.65
N GLY A 54 8.80 -32.22 37.86
CA GLY A 54 10.05 -32.60 37.20
C GLY A 54 9.91 -32.60 35.67
N PHE A 55 8.83 -33.17 35.14
CA PHE A 55 8.56 -33.18 33.70
C PHE A 55 8.42 -31.77 33.14
N VAL A 56 7.66 -30.89 33.81
CA VAL A 56 7.49 -29.49 33.39
C VAL A 56 8.82 -28.75 33.37
N LEU A 57 9.69 -28.96 34.38
CA LEU A 57 11.01 -28.34 34.40
C LEU A 57 11.92 -28.83 33.26
N ILE A 58 11.93 -30.14 33.00
CA ILE A 58 12.73 -30.72 31.92
C ILE A 58 12.21 -30.23 30.56
N PHE A 59 10.88 -30.23 30.37
CA PHE A 59 10.25 -29.74 29.14
C PHE A 59 10.52 -28.25 28.93
N PHE A 60 10.42 -27.43 29.99
CA PHE A 60 10.74 -26.01 29.94
C PHE A 60 12.21 -25.79 29.56
N ALA A 61 13.16 -26.49 30.17
CA ALA A 61 14.57 -26.38 29.84
C ALA A 61 14.85 -26.80 28.39
N PHE A 62 14.22 -27.88 27.93
CA PHE A 62 14.32 -28.34 26.54
C PHE A 62 13.77 -27.30 25.56
N CYS A 63 12.55 -26.80 25.78
CA CYS A 63 11.96 -25.75 24.96
C CYS A 63 12.78 -24.45 24.99
N PHE A 64 13.34 -24.08 26.14
CA PHE A 64 14.18 -22.90 26.27
C PHE A 64 15.48 -23.04 25.49
N LEU A 65 16.17 -24.18 25.60
CA LEU A 65 17.39 -24.47 24.86
C LEU A 65 17.12 -24.51 23.35
N MET A 66 16.07 -25.22 22.92
CA MET A 66 15.71 -25.33 21.51
C MET A 66 15.22 -24.00 20.92
N GLY A 67 14.44 -23.23 21.67
CA GLY A 67 14.01 -21.90 21.28
C GLY A 67 15.20 -20.95 21.11
N LYS A 68 16.18 -21.02 22.03
CA LYS A 68 17.39 -20.19 21.96
C LYS A 68 18.28 -20.56 20.77
N THR A 69 18.44 -21.86 20.46
CA THR A 69 19.25 -22.28 19.30
C THR A 69 18.60 -21.89 17.97
N ILE A 70 17.28 -22.08 17.83
CA ILE A 70 16.54 -21.69 16.63
C ILE A 70 16.57 -20.17 16.45
N ASN A 71 16.30 -19.39 17.50
CA ASN A 71 16.33 -17.93 17.43
C ASN A 71 17.72 -17.40 17.04
N THR A 72 18.79 -17.97 17.63
CA THR A 72 20.18 -17.59 17.30
C THR A 72 20.56 -17.97 15.86
N ALA A 73 20.02 -19.07 15.33
CA ALA A 73 20.27 -19.50 13.96
C ALA A 73 19.50 -18.63 12.94
N LEU A 74 18.26 -18.25 13.25
CA LEU A 74 17.46 -17.33 12.45
C LEU A 74 18.11 -15.95 12.39
N GLU A 75 18.53 -15.39 13.52
CA GLU A 75 19.25 -14.11 13.57
C GLU A 75 20.54 -14.10 12.74
N LYS A 76 21.22 -15.25 12.60
CA LYS A 76 22.41 -15.38 11.74
C LYS A 76 22.08 -15.44 10.25
N GLN A 77 20.91 -15.96 9.88
CA GLN A 77 20.50 -16.09 8.47
C GLN A 77 19.82 -14.82 7.96
N ASP A 78 19.01 -14.17 8.80
CA ASP A 78 18.24 -12.98 8.43
C ASP A 78 19.13 -11.72 8.28
N GLY A 79 20.34 -11.73 8.83
CA GLY A 79 21.28 -10.61 8.73
C GLY A 79 20.84 -9.35 9.50
N PRO A 80 21.63 -8.26 9.46
CA PRO A 80 21.25 -6.99 10.08
C PRO A 80 19.99 -6.44 9.43
N VAL A 81 19.08 -5.86 10.23
CA VAL A 81 17.82 -5.28 9.75
C VAL A 81 18.11 -4.12 8.78
N ASP A 82 18.14 -4.39 7.48
CA ASP A 82 18.25 -3.38 6.45
C ASP A 82 16.86 -3.01 5.90
N LYS A 83 16.82 -1.99 5.04
CA LYS A 83 15.56 -1.47 4.48
C LYS A 83 14.81 -2.49 3.61
N TRP A 84 15.48 -3.58 3.19
CA TRP A 84 14.94 -4.57 2.26
C TRP A 84 14.48 -5.86 2.95
N HIS A 85 15.03 -6.19 4.13
CA HIS A 85 14.60 -7.34 4.94
C HIS A 85 13.31 -7.08 5.74
N ASN A 86 12.87 -5.82 5.87
CA ASN A 86 11.60 -5.47 6.52
C ASN A 86 10.36 -5.79 5.68
N GLN A 87 10.48 -6.01 4.37
CA GLN A 87 9.31 -6.09 3.47
C GLN A 87 8.64 -7.47 3.38
N ASN A 88 9.33 -8.55 3.79
CA ASN A 88 8.84 -9.93 3.59
C ASN A 88 8.40 -10.65 4.86
N THR A 89 8.39 -9.98 6.01
CA THR A 89 7.82 -10.58 7.22
C THR A 89 6.36 -10.15 7.32
N ILE A 90 5.45 -11.09 6.99
CA ILE A 90 3.98 -11.00 7.19
C ILE A 90 3.61 -10.84 8.70
N PHE A 91 4.60 -10.57 9.55
CA PHE A 91 4.53 -10.38 11.00
C PHE A 91 5.16 -9.03 11.39
N GLU A 92 4.76 -7.98 10.67
CA GLU A 92 5.29 -6.60 10.71
C GLU A 92 5.16 -5.90 12.09
N GLY A 93 4.50 -6.51 13.07
CA GLY A 93 4.31 -5.94 14.41
C GLY A 93 5.37 -6.29 15.46
N ALA A 94 6.24 -7.29 15.23
CA ALA A 94 7.17 -7.76 16.27
C ALA A 94 8.65 -7.44 16.02
N LEU A 95 9.07 -7.31 14.75
CA LEU A 95 10.47 -7.05 14.42
C LEU A 95 10.83 -5.55 14.43
N ALA A 96 9.88 -4.67 14.09
CA ALA A 96 10.09 -3.22 14.12
C ALA A 96 10.33 -2.65 15.53
N ASN A 97 9.92 -3.36 16.58
CA ASN A 97 9.98 -2.94 17.98
C ASN A 97 10.79 -3.90 18.87
N GLY A 98 11.86 -4.50 18.34
CA GLY A 98 12.78 -5.32 19.14
C GLY A 98 12.11 -6.46 19.91
N GLY A 99 11.14 -7.15 19.28
CA GLY A 99 10.39 -8.26 19.87
C GLY A 99 9.18 -7.83 20.72
N LYS A 100 8.93 -6.53 20.89
CA LYS A 100 7.70 -6.04 21.54
C LYS A 100 6.60 -5.97 20.49
N ARG A 101 5.56 -6.77 20.67
CA ARG A 101 4.34 -6.72 19.86
C ARG A 101 3.63 -5.42 20.18
N GLU A 102 4.03 -4.35 19.51
CA GLU A 102 3.33 -3.08 19.62
C GLU A 102 2.05 -3.20 18.80
N ASP A 103 0.97 -3.27 19.57
CA ASP A 103 -0.42 -3.07 19.19
C ASP A 103 -1.08 -4.18 18.37
N LEU A 104 -2.10 -4.78 18.99
CA LEU A 104 -3.18 -5.53 18.33
C LEU A 104 -4.05 -4.57 17.50
N LYS A 105 -3.45 -3.81 16.58
CA LYS A 105 -4.22 -3.00 15.63
C LYS A 105 -5.05 -3.96 14.79
N SER A 106 -6.33 -3.65 14.65
CA SER A 106 -7.22 -4.44 13.82
C SER A 106 -6.67 -4.47 12.39
N ASN A 107 -6.88 -5.58 11.68
CA ASN A 107 -6.47 -5.72 10.28
C ASN A 107 -6.99 -4.55 9.41
N ALA A 108 -8.19 -4.04 9.73
CA ALA A 108 -8.76 -2.86 9.09
C ALA A 108 -7.93 -1.59 9.30
N ALA A 109 -7.44 -1.34 10.52
CA ALA A 109 -6.61 -0.18 10.82
C ALA A 109 -5.25 -0.23 10.10
N ILE A 110 -4.64 -1.43 10.01
CA ILE A 110 -3.37 -1.64 9.30
C ILE A 110 -3.56 -1.40 7.79
N GLN A 111 -4.63 -1.96 7.20
CA GLN A 111 -4.95 -1.75 5.77
C GLN A 111 -5.21 -0.29 5.44
N GLN A 112 -5.90 0.45 6.32
CA GLN A 112 -6.13 1.88 6.14
C GLN A 112 -4.82 2.68 6.15
N GLN A 113 -3.91 2.39 7.08
CA GLN A 113 -2.60 3.04 7.15
C GLN A 113 -1.77 2.73 5.90
N GLN A 114 -1.78 1.48 5.44
CA GLN A 114 -1.06 1.06 4.24
C GLN A 114 -1.62 1.77 2.98
N LEU A 115 -2.94 1.87 2.84
CA LEU A 115 -3.57 2.58 1.74
C LEU A 115 -3.24 4.08 1.75
N GLN A 116 -3.21 4.70 2.93
CA GLN A 116 -2.79 6.10 3.09
C GLN A 116 -1.32 6.30 2.68
N GLN A 117 -0.43 5.39 3.06
CA GLN A 117 0.99 5.42 2.64
C GLN A 117 1.14 5.26 1.13
N MET A 118 0.40 4.33 0.51
CA MET A 118 0.40 4.15 -0.95
C MET A 118 -0.11 5.40 -1.68
N THR A 119 -1.19 6.02 -1.16
CA THR A 119 -1.77 7.23 -1.75
C THR A 119 -0.84 8.44 -1.59
N ALA A 120 -0.07 8.51 -0.50
CA ALA A 120 0.93 9.55 -0.30
C ALA A 120 2.17 9.37 -1.20
N ALA A 121 2.60 8.14 -1.44
CA ALA A 121 3.73 7.84 -2.32
C ALA A 121 3.39 8.01 -3.80
N PHE A 122 2.15 7.68 -4.19
CA PHE A 122 1.65 7.82 -5.55
C PHE A 122 0.40 8.70 -5.52
N PRO A 123 0.57 10.04 -5.44
CA PRO A 123 -0.55 10.94 -5.66
C PRO A 123 -1.20 10.57 -7.00
N GLY A 124 -2.51 10.34 -6.99
CA GLY A 124 -3.22 9.84 -8.16
C GLY A 124 -3.00 10.73 -9.39
N PRO A 125 -3.06 10.17 -10.61
CA PRO A 125 -2.90 10.95 -11.84
C PRO A 125 -3.91 12.09 -11.85
N ARG A 126 -3.41 13.32 -11.74
CA ARG A 126 -4.25 14.53 -11.81
C ARG A 126 -4.38 14.91 -13.26
N LEU A 127 -5.61 14.94 -13.76
CA LEU A 127 -5.89 15.60 -15.02
C LEU A 127 -5.62 17.10 -14.84
N GLN A 128 -4.86 17.71 -15.75
CA GLN A 128 -4.80 19.15 -15.85
C GLN A 128 -6.24 19.64 -16.09
N THR A 129 -6.76 20.44 -15.17
CA THR A 129 -8.13 20.97 -15.23
C THR A 129 -8.22 22.25 -16.05
N ASP A 130 -7.07 22.84 -16.36
CA ASP A 130 -6.94 23.90 -17.35
C ASP A 130 -6.74 23.23 -18.72
N ASP A 131 -7.30 23.80 -19.78
CA ASP A 131 -7.39 23.20 -21.13
C ASP A 131 -6.01 23.02 -21.81
N GLY A 132 -4.90 23.15 -21.08
CA GLY A 132 -3.52 22.95 -21.56
C GLY A 132 -3.03 24.00 -22.56
N ASN A 133 -3.93 24.82 -23.12
CA ASN A 133 -3.64 25.79 -24.17
C ASN A 133 -2.58 26.83 -23.78
N GLN A 134 -2.49 27.21 -22.50
CA GLN A 134 -1.45 28.12 -22.01
C GLN A 134 -0.07 27.47 -22.01
N ASP A 135 0.03 26.26 -21.47
CA ASP A 135 1.28 25.52 -21.39
C ASP A 135 1.83 25.22 -22.79
N THR A 136 0.95 24.90 -23.76
CA THR A 136 1.33 24.73 -25.17
C THR A 136 1.77 26.05 -25.80
N ALA A 137 1.04 27.15 -25.55
CA ALA A 137 1.38 28.47 -26.07
C ALA A 137 2.75 28.95 -25.58
N ASP A 138 3.04 28.74 -24.30
CA ASP A 138 4.33 29.08 -23.69
C ASP A 138 5.46 28.21 -24.23
N LEU A 139 5.21 26.92 -24.48
CA LEU A 139 6.18 26.02 -25.07
C LEU A 139 6.54 26.46 -26.49
N HIS A 140 5.54 26.70 -27.34
CA HIS A 140 5.75 27.15 -28.72
C HIS A 140 6.41 28.53 -28.77
N ALA A 141 6.06 29.46 -27.89
CA ALA A 141 6.72 30.77 -27.83
C ALA A 141 8.22 30.66 -27.49
N ARG A 142 8.62 29.69 -26.65
CA ARG A 142 10.03 29.42 -26.36
C ARG A 142 10.73 28.77 -27.53
N GLU A 143 10.06 27.85 -28.22
CA GLU A 143 10.58 27.19 -29.42
C GLU A 143 10.85 28.22 -30.52
N ASP A 144 9.88 29.08 -30.84
CA ASP A 144 10.03 30.15 -31.82
C ASP A 144 11.26 31.03 -31.52
N LEU A 145 11.44 31.44 -30.26
CA LEU A 145 12.58 32.25 -29.86
C LEU A 145 13.91 31.54 -30.12
N LEU A 146 13.96 30.22 -29.89
CA LEU A 146 15.15 29.40 -30.15
C LEU A 146 15.39 29.14 -31.64
N LEU A 147 14.33 29.14 -32.45
CA LEU A 147 14.41 28.91 -33.90
C LEU A 147 14.69 30.19 -34.69
N ASP A 148 14.25 31.35 -34.24
CA ASP A 148 14.38 32.62 -34.96
C ASP A 148 15.64 33.40 -34.57
N HIS A 149 16.26 33.08 -33.44
CA HIS A 149 17.39 33.84 -32.91
C HIS A 149 18.61 32.98 -32.62
N TYR A 150 19.77 33.64 -32.63
CA TYR A 150 21.01 33.02 -32.20
C TYR A 150 20.98 32.81 -30.69
N SER A 151 21.28 31.59 -30.25
CA SER A 151 21.40 31.26 -28.83
C SER A 151 22.64 30.42 -28.56
N THR A 152 23.14 30.50 -27.34
CA THR A 152 24.26 29.69 -26.87
C THR A 152 23.78 28.76 -25.77
N THR A 153 24.12 27.48 -25.85
CA THR A 153 23.86 26.51 -24.77
C THR A 153 25.04 26.49 -23.82
N ALA A 154 24.77 26.65 -22.53
CA ALA A 154 25.81 26.56 -21.51
C ALA A 154 26.40 25.13 -21.49
N GLY A 155 27.70 25.02 -21.73
CA GLY A 155 28.44 23.74 -21.69
C GLY A 155 28.65 23.06 -23.05
N GLU A 156 28.15 23.62 -24.15
CA GLU A 156 28.34 23.07 -25.50
C GLU A 156 29.21 24.01 -26.35
N GLN A 157 30.19 23.46 -27.07
CA GLN A 157 31.02 24.24 -27.99
C GLN A 157 30.27 24.45 -29.32
N GLY A 158 29.26 25.32 -29.32
CA GLY A 158 28.47 25.62 -30.51
C GLY A 158 27.54 26.81 -30.35
N ILE A 159 27.30 27.53 -31.45
CA ILE A 159 26.28 28.58 -31.54
C ILE A 159 25.08 28.00 -32.28
N ARG A 160 23.88 28.11 -31.70
CA ARG A 160 22.63 27.77 -32.39
C ARG A 160 22.32 28.89 -33.37
N ILE A 161 22.04 28.50 -34.60
CA ILE A 161 21.76 29.42 -35.70
C ILE A 161 20.26 29.45 -35.97
N PRO A 162 19.68 30.59 -36.38
CA PRO A 162 18.29 30.66 -36.78
C PRO A 162 17.97 29.69 -37.91
N ILE A 163 16.74 29.18 -37.94
CA ILE A 163 16.30 28.16 -38.89
C ILE A 163 16.43 28.65 -40.34
N ASP A 164 16.13 29.92 -40.61
CA ASP A 164 16.34 30.54 -41.92
C ASP A 164 17.80 30.47 -42.37
N ARG A 165 18.72 30.74 -41.43
CA ARG A 165 20.16 30.66 -41.71
C ARG A 165 20.60 29.22 -41.90
N ALA A 166 20.08 28.31 -41.09
CA ALA A 166 20.35 26.88 -41.23
C ALA A 166 19.92 26.36 -42.61
N MET A 167 18.70 26.69 -43.05
CA MET A 167 18.19 26.31 -44.37
C MET A 167 19.08 26.87 -45.49
N LEU A 168 19.46 28.14 -45.43
CA LEU A 168 20.37 28.74 -46.41
C LEU A 168 21.73 28.02 -46.46
N LEU A 169 22.29 27.66 -45.29
CA LEU A 169 23.55 26.94 -45.22
C LEU A 169 23.43 25.51 -45.75
N VAL A 170 22.29 24.84 -45.52
CA VAL A 170 22.02 23.49 -46.04
C VAL A 170 21.86 23.53 -47.56
N VAL A 171 21.17 24.52 -48.11
CA VAL A 171 21.07 24.71 -49.56
C VAL A 171 22.46 24.98 -50.17
N GLN A 172 23.26 25.82 -49.52
CA GLN A 172 24.61 26.15 -49.98
C GLN A 172 25.59 24.97 -49.91
N LYS A 173 25.53 24.17 -48.84
CA LYS A 173 26.41 23.02 -48.63
C LYS A 173 25.91 21.73 -49.27
N GLY A 174 24.64 21.69 -49.68
CA GLY A 174 23.92 20.47 -50.03
C GLY A 174 23.52 19.66 -48.79
N LEU A 175 22.41 18.93 -48.87
CA LEU A 175 22.06 17.97 -47.81
C LEU A 175 23.10 16.84 -47.81
N PRO A 176 23.69 16.51 -46.65
CA PRO A 176 24.55 15.34 -46.55
C PRO A 176 23.71 14.08 -46.85
N VAL A 177 24.08 13.34 -47.88
CA VAL A 177 23.46 12.05 -48.20
C VAL A 177 23.99 11.03 -47.19
N THR A 178 23.24 10.80 -46.13
CA THR A 178 23.47 9.65 -45.26
C THR A 178 23.00 8.38 -45.98
N ALA A 179 23.82 7.33 -45.96
CA ALA A 179 23.39 6.02 -46.45
C ALA A 179 22.10 5.63 -45.72
N ALA A 180 21.08 5.19 -46.48
CA ALA A 180 19.79 4.82 -45.93
C ALA A 180 19.97 3.85 -44.76
N ALA A 181 19.48 4.23 -43.58
CA ALA A 181 19.40 3.34 -42.45
C ALA A 181 18.64 2.10 -42.88
N GLN A 182 19.26 0.92 -42.74
CA GLN A 182 18.62 -0.35 -42.99
C GLN A 182 17.39 -0.41 -42.06
N SER A 183 16.21 -0.46 -42.67
CA SER A 183 14.95 -0.69 -41.97
C SER A 183 15.12 -1.95 -41.14
N GLY A 184 15.15 -1.81 -39.81
CA GLY A 184 15.12 -2.93 -38.89
C GLY A 184 13.90 -3.78 -39.18
N GLN A 185 14.06 -5.11 -39.11
CA GLN A 185 12.95 -6.04 -39.29
C GLN A 185 11.81 -5.68 -38.33
N GLU A 186 10.67 -5.30 -38.90
CA GLU A 186 9.42 -5.10 -38.16
C GLU A 186 9.10 -6.41 -37.42
N LEU A 187 8.87 -6.30 -36.11
CA LEU A 187 8.51 -7.42 -35.27
C LEU A 187 7.05 -7.79 -35.52
N ALA A 188 6.68 -9.05 -35.28
CA ALA A 188 5.29 -9.49 -35.44
C ALA A 188 4.37 -8.67 -34.52
N GLY A 189 3.51 -7.84 -35.11
CA GLY A 189 2.60 -6.92 -34.40
C GLY A 189 2.75 -5.45 -34.80
N ASP A 190 3.82 -5.07 -35.52
CA ASP A 190 3.97 -3.72 -36.05
C ASP A 190 3.00 -3.51 -37.22
N HIS A 191 1.94 -2.72 -36.98
CA HIS A 191 1.10 -2.16 -38.03
C HIS A 191 1.49 -0.72 -38.27
N LYS A 192 1.88 -0.37 -39.51
CA LYS A 192 2.10 1.02 -39.91
C LYS A 192 0.81 1.80 -39.66
N PRO A 193 0.79 2.78 -38.74
CA PRO A 193 -0.42 3.54 -38.46
C PRO A 193 -0.82 4.29 -39.74
N VAL A 194 -1.96 3.92 -40.31
CA VAL A 194 -2.55 4.62 -41.45
C VAL A 194 -3.19 5.87 -40.90
N VAL A 195 -2.48 6.98 -41.02
CA VAL A 195 -2.93 8.30 -40.61
C VAL A 195 -4.05 8.74 -41.57
N LEU A 196 -5.31 8.56 -41.17
CA LEU A 196 -6.50 8.66 -42.02
C LEU A 196 -7.03 10.10 -42.23
N VAL A 197 -6.44 11.06 -41.55
CA VAL A 197 -6.72 12.50 -41.68
C VAL A 197 -5.37 13.21 -41.73
N PRO A 198 -5.24 14.42 -42.33
CA PRO A 198 -4.14 15.26 -41.93
C PRO A 198 -4.32 15.40 -40.42
N LEU A 199 -3.43 14.76 -39.64
CA LEU A 199 -3.23 15.16 -38.27
C LEU A 199 -3.06 16.66 -38.43
N THR A 200 -3.99 17.45 -37.91
CA THR A 200 -3.61 18.78 -37.45
C THR A 200 -2.51 18.44 -36.46
N SER A 201 -1.29 18.49 -36.98
CA SER A 201 -0.15 18.00 -36.27
C SER A 201 -0.11 18.86 -35.01
N GLY A 202 0.37 18.33 -33.89
CA GLY A 202 0.59 19.17 -32.70
C GLY A 202 1.49 20.38 -32.99
N PHE A 203 2.08 20.48 -34.19
CA PHE A 203 2.82 21.61 -34.71
C PHE A 203 1.96 22.77 -35.25
N ALA A 204 0.67 22.55 -35.54
CA ALA A 204 -0.20 23.63 -36.01
C ALA A 204 -0.67 24.45 -34.80
N ARG A 205 -0.39 25.76 -34.85
CA ARG A 205 -0.82 26.70 -33.80
C ARG A 205 -2.34 26.64 -33.61
N THR A 206 -2.75 26.60 -32.36
CA THR A 206 -4.15 26.69 -31.95
C THR A 206 -4.70 28.11 -32.14
N GLY A 207 -6.02 28.28 -32.20
CA GLY A 207 -6.63 29.61 -32.27
C GLY A 207 -6.24 30.50 -31.09
N TYR A 208 -6.11 29.92 -29.89
CA TYR A 208 -5.65 30.61 -28.68
C TYR A 208 -4.23 31.19 -28.84
N GLU A 209 -3.33 30.44 -29.48
CA GLU A 209 -1.97 30.88 -29.74
C GLU A 209 -1.92 32.03 -30.75
N LEU A 210 -2.73 31.99 -31.80
CA LEU A 210 -2.79 33.07 -32.79
C LEU A 210 -3.22 34.40 -32.14
N ASP A 211 -4.26 34.37 -31.30
CA ASP A 211 -4.75 35.56 -30.60
C ASP A 211 -3.70 36.12 -29.63
N THR A 212 -3.00 35.26 -28.89
CA THR A 212 -1.95 35.70 -27.94
C THR A 212 -0.72 36.25 -28.66
N ILE A 213 -0.34 35.68 -29.80
CA ILE A 213 0.75 36.17 -30.65
C ILE A 213 0.38 37.52 -31.25
N GLU A 214 -0.81 37.69 -31.79
CA GLU A 214 -1.28 38.97 -32.34
C GLU A 214 -1.33 40.03 -31.25
N ALA A 215 -1.91 39.73 -30.09
CA ALA A 215 -1.96 40.66 -28.95
C ALA A 215 -0.56 41.05 -28.47
N ARG A 216 0.41 40.11 -28.46
CA ARG A 216 1.81 40.40 -28.13
C ARG A 216 2.45 41.30 -29.19
N ALA A 217 2.23 41.01 -30.46
CA ALA A 217 2.76 41.82 -31.57
C ALA A 217 2.23 43.26 -31.52
N GLN A 218 0.93 43.44 -31.30
CA GLN A 218 0.31 44.76 -31.13
C GLN A 218 0.91 45.50 -29.92
N LYS A 219 1.07 44.84 -28.76
CA LYS A 219 1.71 45.47 -27.59
C LYS A 219 3.15 45.91 -27.87
N MET A 220 3.92 45.09 -28.57
CA MET A 220 5.30 45.43 -28.93
C MET A 220 5.38 46.57 -29.95
N SER A 221 4.44 46.64 -30.91
CA SER A 221 4.38 47.76 -31.85
C SER A 221 4.00 49.07 -31.14
N PHE A 222 2.99 49.05 -30.27
CA PHE A 222 2.62 50.22 -29.47
C PHE A 222 3.76 50.69 -28.56
N ALA A 223 4.44 49.77 -27.85
CA ALA A 223 5.58 50.13 -27.00
C ALA A 223 6.74 50.76 -27.80
N LYS A 224 7.01 50.24 -29.00
CA LYS A 224 8.02 50.79 -29.91
C LYS A 224 7.66 52.19 -30.42
N GLU A 225 6.38 52.42 -30.71
CA GLU A 225 5.87 53.73 -31.12
C GLU A 225 5.97 54.75 -29.97
N GLU A 226 5.61 54.37 -28.75
CA GLU A 226 5.79 55.20 -27.55
C GLU A 226 7.26 55.54 -27.31
N GLU A 227 8.18 54.57 -27.37
CA GLU A 227 9.62 54.83 -27.24
C GLU A 227 10.16 55.78 -28.31
N SER A 228 9.69 55.65 -29.56
CA SER A 228 10.09 56.55 -30.64
C SER A 228 9.58 57.97 -30.42
N SER A 229 8.33 58.14 -29.96
CA SER A 229 7.76 59.45 -29.62
C SER A 229 8.43 60.10 -28.41
N HIS A 230 8.84 59.29 -27.42
CA HIS A 230 9.56 59.77 -26.24
C HIS A 230 11.02 60.11 -26.54
N ALA A 231 11.65 59.43 -27.50
CA ALA A 231 12.99 59.75 -28.00
C ALA A 231 13.01 61.05 -28.81
N GLU A 232 11.96 61.33 -29.58
CA GLU A 232 11.82 62.59 -30.34
C GLU A 232 11.60 63.81 -29.43
N LEU A 233 10.99 63.62 -28.25
CA LEU A 233 10.74 64.67 -27.26
C LEU A 233 11.91 64.98 -26.32
N LYS A 234 13.07 64.33 -26.46
CA LYS A 234 14.30 64.73 -25.74
C LYS A 234 15.12 65.68 -26.61
N PRO A 235 14.99 67.01 -26.46
CA PRO A 235 15.87 67.94 -27.14
C PRO A 235 17.31 67.72 -26.66
N ILE A 236 18.21 67.60 -27.63
CA ILE A 236 19.66 67.64 -27.47
C ILE A 236 20.01 68.92 -26.69
N ARG A 237 20.68 68.78 -25.55
CA ARG A 237 21.22 69.89 -24.78
C ARG A 237 22.73 69.85 -24.82
#